data_AF-A0A5B0AJG3-F1
#
_entry.id   AF-A0A5B0AJG3-F1
#
_cell.length_a   1.000
_cell.length_b   1.000
_cell.length_c   1.000
_cell.angle_alpha   90.00
_cell.angle_beta   90.00
_cell.angle_gamma   90.00
#
_symmetry.space_group_name_H-M   'P 1'
#
loop_
_entity.id
_entity.type
_entity.pdbx_description
1 polymer ?
#
loop_
_entity_poly.entity_id
_entity_poly.type
_entity_poly.pdbx_seq_one_letter_code
_entity_poly.pdbx_strand_id
1 'polypeptide(L)'
;MTRTGRRAVRAGGLVAVLALACLGCGAGPTASDGRGPSERAGDAGTRTGAKKVPCREALRFADQERLPAGAEDATCAVHHGIDTLYDIRFRIAGTGLDRWLAATHPGLELRTHCVQEDADRCGNLTLDPYAEGGAVAVELTVRDEDDGRVLVHYRPFDT
;
A
#
# COMPACT_ATOMS: atom_id res chain seq x y z
N MET A 1 26.54 -52.45 -5.12
CA MET A 1 25.73 -52.12 -6.31
C MET A 1 26.16 -50.74 -6.82
N THR A 2 26.35 -50.64 -8.12
CA THR A 2 27.05 -49.60 -8.91
C THR A 2 26.19 -48.41 -9.34
N ARG A 3 26.89 -47.35 -9.79
CA ARG A 3 26.51 -46.15 -10.60
C ARG A 3 26.11 -44.90 -9.81
N THR A 4 26.87 -43.78 -9.79
CA THR A 4 27.51 -42.93 -10.83
C THR A 4 26.54 -41.97 -11.52
N GLY A 5 26.83 -40.66 -11.42
CA GLY A 5 26.35 -39.60 -12.34
C GLY A 5 26.18 -38.24 -11.63
N ARG A 6 27.18 -37.37 -11.53
CA ARG A 6 27.75 -36.40 -12.51
C ARG A 6 27.18 -34.97 -12.38
N ARG A 7 28.07 -34.12 -11.86
CA ARG A 7 28.29 -32.66 -11.98
C ARG A 7 27.58 -31.90 -13.12
N ALA A 8 27.26 -30.62 -12.87
CA ALA A 8 27.80 -29.50 -13.67
C ALA A 8 27.67 -28.15 -12.94
N VAL A 9 28.80 -27.44 -12.90
CA VAL A 9 29.01 -26.05 -12.48
C VAL A 9 28.69 -25.13 -13.66
N ARG A 10 28.17 -23.91 -13.45
CA ARG A 10 28.52 -22.74 -14.27
C ARG A 10 28.61 -21.47 -13.42
N ALA A 11 29.83 -20.92 -13.40
CA ALA A 11 30.21 -19.61 -12.91
C ALA A 11 30.53 -18.72 -14.12
N GLY A 12 30.49 -17.39 -13.92
CA GLY A 12 30.95 -16.34 -14.85
C GLY A 12 29.87 -15.93 -15.85
N GLY A 13 29.41 -14.68 -15.94
CA GLY A 13 30.11 -13.41 -15.73
C GLY A 13 30.72 -12.97 -17.05
N LEU A 14 30.15 -11.96 -17.72
CA LEU A 14 30.91 -11.09 -18.61
C LEU A 14 30.15 -9.78 -18.88
N VAL A 15 30.80 -8.69 -18.49
CA VAL A 15 30.57 -7.31 -18.91
C VAL A 15 30.97 -7.19 -20.39
N ALA A 16 30.15 -6.51 -21.20
CA ALA A 16 30.57 -6.05 -22.52
C ALA A 16 30.31 -4.54 -22.64
N VAL A 17 31.40 -3.85 -22.97
CA VAL A 17 31.55 -2.40 -23.09
C VAL A 17 31.84 -2.09 -24.56
N LEU A 18 31.24 -0.99 -25.05
CA LEU A 18 31.61 -0.15 -26.21
C LEU A 18 31.64 -0.77 -27.63
N ALA A 19 30.94 -0.10 -28.56
CA ALA A 19 31.58 0.48 -29.75
C ALA A 19 30.69 1.55 -30.41
N LEU A 20 31.30 2.73 -30.57
CA LEU A 20 30.85 3.83 -31.42
C LEU A 20 30.74 3.41 -32.89
N ALA A 21 29.72 3.91 -33.59
CA ALA A 21 29.76 4.10 -35.04
C ALA A 21 29.29 5.52 -35.36
N CYS A 22 30.24 6.40 -35.64
CA CYS A 22 30.00 7.65 -36.36
C CYS A 22 29.83 7.33 -37.85
N LEU A 23 28.87 7.95 -38.54
CA LEU A 23 28.97 8.46 -39.93
C LEU A 23 27.57 8.83 -40.45
N GLY A 24 27.37 10.11 -40.73
CA GLY A 24 26.17 10.59 -41.43
C GLY A 24 25.97 12.10 -41.36
N CYS A 25 26.82 12.88 -42.04
CA CYS A 25 26.48 14.25 -42.43
C CYS A 25 25.38 14.23 -43.49
N GLY A 26 24.33 15.04 -43.32
CA GLY A 26 23.33 15.33 -44.34
C GLY A 26 22.46 16.51 -43.92
N ALA A 27 22.68 17.67 -44.53
CA ALA A 27 21.93 18.91 -44.30
C ALA A 27 20.60 18.91 -45.06
N GLY A 28 19.56 19.53 -44.48
CA GLY A 28 18.33 19.91 -45.17
C GLY A 28 17.29 20.52 -44.21
N PRO A 29 16.85 21.79 -44.41
CA PRO A 29 15.95 22.48 -43.48
C PRO A 29 14.48 22.38 -43.92
N THR A 30 13.56 22.13 -42.98
CA THR A 30 12.16 22.54 -43.11
C THR A 30 11.56 22.83 -41.73
N ALA A 31 10.91 23.98 -41.64
CA ALA A 31 10.10 24.41 -40.51
C ALA A 31 8.95 23.44 -40.25
N SER A 32 8.63 23.20 -38.97
CA SER A 32 7.26 23.01 -38.52
C SER A 32 7.19 23.16 -37.00
N ASP A 33 6.31 24.05 -36.58
CA ASP A 33 5.76 24.22 -35.24
C ASP A 33 5.60 22.89 -34.51
N GLY A 34 6.44 22.68 -33.50
CA GLY A 34 6.31 21.63 -32.52
C GLY A 34 6.25 22.26 -31.15
N ARG A 35 5.12 22.91 -30.84
CA ARG A 35 4.72 23.25 -29.46
C ARG A 35 4.69 21.95 -28.67
N GLY A 36 5.82 21.60 -28.05
CA GLY A 36 5.87 20.53 -27.09
C GLY A 36 4.87 20.85 -25.98
N PRO A 37 4.00 19.91 -25.56
CA PRO A 37 3.40 20.04 -24.25
C PRO A 37 4.57 19.96 -23.26
N SER A 38 4.96 21.11 -22.70
CA SER A 38 5.72 21.13 -21.46
C SER A 38 4.90 20.30 -20.48
N GLU A 39 5.40 19.10 -20.21
CA GLU A 39 4.91 18.21 -19.18
C GLU A 39 4.67 19.07 -17.95
N ARG A 40 3.41 19.09 -17.52
CA ARG A 40 3.05 19.67 -16.24
C ARG A 40 3.78 18.86 -15.20
N ALA A 41 4.95 19.34 -14.76
CA ALA A 41 5.36 19.14 -13.39
C ALA A 41 4.38 19.95 -12.54
N GLY A 42 3.16 19.41 -12.40
CA GLY A 42 2.33 19.72 -11.28
C GLY A 42 3.09 19.21 -10.07
N ASP A 43 3.81 20.10 -9.40
CA ASP A 43 4.13 19.96 -8.00
C ASP A 43 2.80 19.81 -7.28
N ALA A 44 2.36 18.54 -7.16
CA ALA A 44 1.23 18.17 -6.35
C ALA A 44 1.60 18.56 -4.94
N GLY A 45 1.06 19.71 -4.53
CA GLY A 45 1.58 20.51 -3.44
C GLY A 45 1.96 19.68 -2.23
N THR A 46 3.04 20.11 -1.59
CA THR A 46 3.36 19.74 -0.22
C THR A 46 2.27 20.30 0.70
N ARG A 47 1.07 19.72 0.66
CA ARG A 47 0.32 19.47 1.89
C ARG A 47 1.24 18.56 2.69
N THR A 48 1.47 18.84 3.96
CA THR A 48 2.22 17.94 4.87
C THR A 48 1.79 16.50 4.61
N GLY A 49 2.64 15.77 3.89
CA GLY A 49 2.27 14.52 3.24
C GLY A 49 2.19 13.38 4.25
N ALA A 50 1.53 12.30 3.84
CA ALA A 50 1.56 11.04 4.59
C ALA A 50 3.02 10.69 4.96
N LYS A 51 3.30 10.51 6.25
CA LYS A 51 4.62 10.09 6.72
C LYS A 51 4.57 8.59 7.00
N LYS A 52 5.46 7.82 6.36
CA LYS A 52 5.60 6.40 6.66
C LYS A 52 6.03 6.19 8.12
N VAL A 53 5.38 5.25 8.81
CA VAL A 53 5.65 4.89 10.22
C VAL A 53 5.73 3.37 10.39
N PRO A 54 6.35 2.87 11.48
CA PRO A 54 6.23 1.46 11.84
C PRO A 54 4.76 1.08 12.06
N CYS A 55 4.29 -0.04 11.52
CA CYS A 55 2.89 -0.45 11.70
C CYS A 55 2.49 -0.66 13.15
N ARG A 56 3.43 -1.04 14.02
CA ARG A 56 3.18 -1.15 15.47
C ARG A 56 2.82 0.21 16.09
N GLU A 57 3.39 1.31 15.61
CA GLU A 57 3.04 2.65 16.05
C GLU A 57 1.60 2.99 15.65
N ALA A 58 1.28 2.81 14.36
CA ALA A 58 -0.03 3.10 13.82
C ALA A 58 -1.16 2.29 14.49
N LEU A 59 -0.92 1.00 14.72
CA LEU A 59 -1.89 0.12 15.38
C LEU A 59 -2.14 0.47 16.84
N ARG A 60 -1.10 0.91 17.56
CA ARG A 60 -1.22 1.33 18.96
C ARG A 60 -2.11 2.55 19.14
N PHE A 61 -2.32 3.35 18.08
CA PHE A 61 -3.24 4.48 18.13
C PHE A 61 -4.68 4.05 18.44
N ALA A 62 -5.08 2.83 18.02
CA ALA A 62 -6.36 2.20 18.35
C ALA A 62 -6.21 0.99 19.29
N ASP A 63 -5.23 1.05 20.20
CA ASP A 63 -4.94 0.02 21.22
C ASP A 63 -4.66 -1.38 20.68
N GLN A 64 -4.27 -1.49 19.40
CA GLN A 64 -3.87 -2.76 18.79
C GLN A 64 -2.36 -2.95 18.93
N GLU A 65 -1.93 -4.09 19.48
CA GLU A 65 -0.49 -4.34 19.68
C GLU A 65 0.24 -4.78 18.41
N ARG A 66 -0.48 -5.41 17.47
CA ARG A 66 0.08 -6.08 16.29
C ARG A 66 -0.96 -6.22 15.19
N LEU A 67 -0.47 -6.44 13.97
CA LEU A 67 -1.31 -6.79 12.83
C LEU A 67 -2.08 -8.09 13.09
N PRO A 68 -3.24 -8.29 12.45
CA PRO A 68 -3.97 -9.55 12.52
C PRO A 68 -3.10 -10.73 12.10
N ALA A 69 -3.35 -11.91 12.67
CA ALA A 69 -2.60 -13.11 12.31
C ALA A 69 -2.81 -13.46 10.82
N GLY A 70 -1.71 -13.67 10.10
CA GLY A 70 -1.74 -13.93 8.65
C GLY A 70 -1.84 -12.68 7.79
N ALA A 71 -1.71 -11.48 8.37
CA ALA A 71 -1.57 -10.25 7.59
C ALA A 71 -0.21 -10.18 6.89
N GLU A 72 -0.22 -9.79 5.62
CA GLU A 72 0.93 -9.69 4.73
C GLU A 72 0.97 -8.31 4.04
N ASP A 73 2.10 -7.99 3.42
CA ASP A 73 2.30 -6.77 2.60
C ASP A 73 1.93 -5.46 3.30
N ALA A 74 2.12 -5.39 4.61
CA ALA A 74 1.64 -4.27 5.40
C ALA A 74 2.39 -2.96 5.10
N THR A 75 1.63 -1.89 4.89
CA THR A 75 2.14 -0.52 4.79
C THR A 75 1.39 0.38 5.77
N CYS A 76 2.12 1.28 6.42
CA CYS A 76 1.56 2.16 7.43
C CYS A 76 2.10 3.58 7.28
N ALA A 77 1.20 4.55 7.37
CA ALA A 77 1.50 5.97 7.34
C ALA A 77 0.66 6.74 8.35
N VAL A 78 1.13 7.93 8.71
CA VAL A 78 0.38 8.89 9.52
C VAL A 78 0.18 10.17 8.72
N HIS A 79 -0.99 10.75 8.89
CA HIS A 79 -1.38 12.05 8.37
C HIS A 79 -1.64 12.97 9.57
N HIS A 80 -0.98 14.14 9.57
CA HIS A 80 -1.20 15.16 10.58
C HIS A 80 -1.76 16.42 9.91
N GLY A 81 -2.80 16.99 10.51
CA GLY A 81 -3.44 18.22 10.09
C GLY A 81 -4.19 18.86 11.25
N ILE A 82 -5.50 19.05 11.08
CA ILE A 82 -6.40 19.33 12.20
C ILE A 82 -6.53 18.06 13.06
N ASP A 83 -6.64 16.92 12.39
CA ASP A 83 -6.75 15.59 12.99
C ASP A 83 -5.45 14.78 12.77
N THR A 84 -5.28 13.75 13.59
CA THR A 84 -4.37 12.63 13.39
C THR A 84 -5.13 11.46 12.80
N LEU A 85 -4.66 10.98 11.66
CA LEU A 85 -5.18 9.77 11.02
C LEU A 85 -4.02 8.85 10.69
N TYR A 86 -4.16 7.58 11.02
CA TYR A 86 -3.25 6.54 10.52
C TYR A 86 -3.90 5.81 9.35
N ASP A 87 -3.09 5.53 8.34
CA ASP A 87 -3.44 4.70 7.18
C ASP A 87 -2.67 3.38 7.33
N ILE A 88 -3.40 2.28 7.56
CA ILE A 88 -2.84 0.93 7.72
C ILE A 88 -3.44 0.05 6.64
N ARG A 89 -2.59 -0.47 5.75
CA ARG A 89 -3.01 -1.35 4.65
C ARG A 89 -2.30 -2.68 4.75
N PHE A 90 -3.02 -3.77 4.55
CA PHE A 90 -2.45 -5.12 4.55
C PHE A 90 -3.37 -6.09 3.79
N ARG A 91 -2.80 -7.22 3.36
CA ARG A 91 -3.55 -8.35 2.82
C ARG A 91 -3.77 -9.41 3.89
N ILE A 92 -4.92 -10.07 3.87
CA ILE A 92 -5.21 -11.21 4.76
C ILE A 92 -6.24 -12.13 4.09
N ALA A 93 -6.37 -13.38 4.53
CA ALA A 93 -7.52 -14.21 4.17
C ALA A 93 -8.83 -13.58 4.67
N GLY A 94 -9.92 -13.64 3.89
CA GLY A 94 -11.22 -13.07 4.30
C GLY A 94 -11.71 -13.58 5.66
N THR A 95 -11.60 -14.90 5.90
CA THR A 95 -11.94 -15.51 7.20
C THR A 95 -11.03 -15.05 8.36
N GLY A 96 -9.81 -14.62 8.05
CA GLY A 96 -8.89 -14.02 9.00
C GLY A 96 -9.32 -12.61 9.41
N LEU A 97 -9.80 -11.81 8.45
CA LEU A 97 -10.40 -10.50 8.73
C LEU A 97 -11.64 -10.64 9.62
N ASP A 98 -12.57 -11.52 9.27
CA ASP A 98 -13.81 -11.71 10.04
C ASP A 98 -13.52 -12.07 11.50
N ARG A 99 -12.57 -13.01 11.73
CA ARG A 99 -12.14 -13.40 13.08
C ARG A 99 -11.53 -12.23 13.84
N TRP A 100 -10.70 -11.42 13.17
CA TRP A 100 -10.05 -10.28 13.81
C TRP A 100 -11.06 -9.20 14.19
N LEU A 101 -11.99 -8.85 13.30
CA LEU A 101 -13.04 -7.86 13.57
C LEU A 101 -13.93 -8.31 14.73
N ALA A 102 -14.37 -9.57 14.74
CA ALA A 102 -15.17 -10.11 15.84
C ALA A 102 -14.46 -10.02 17.20
N ALA A 103 -13.13 -10.15 17.23
CA ALA A 103 -12.35 -10.10 18.47
C ALA A 103 -12.01 -8.68 18.93
N THR A 104 -11.79 -7.75 18.00
CA THR A 104 -11.21 -6.43 18.30
C THR A 104 -12.19 -5.28 18.13
N HIS A 105 -13.21 -5.46 17.29
CA HIS A 105 -14.21 -4.44 16.96
C HIS A 105 -15.60 -5.12 16.83
N PRO A 106 -16.16 -5.73 17.90
CA PRO A 106 -17.37 -6.53 17.82
C PRO A 106 -18.62 -5.75 17.36
N GLY A 107 -18.59 -4.41 17.36
CA GLY A 107 -19.66 -3.56 16.84
C GLY A 107 -19.45 -3.05 15.40
N LEU A 108 -18.33 -3.40 14.75
CA LEU A 108 -18.04 -2.94 13.39
C LEU A 108 -18.71 -3.87 12.37
N GLU A 109 -19.71 -3.35 11.69
CA GLU A 109 -20.40 -4.04 10.59
C GLU A 109 -19.95 -3.52 9.23
N LEU A 110 -19.61 -4.43 8.33
CA LEU A 110 -19.24 -4.11 6.95
C LEU A 110 -20.46 -4.16 6.03
N ARG A 111 -20.57 -3.15 5.16
CA ARG A 111 -21.66 -2.95 4.20
C ARG A 111 -21.09 -2.91 2.78
N THR A 112 -21.89 -3.26 1.79
CA THR A 112 -21.47 -3.32 0.37
C THR A 112 -21.64 -2.01 -0.40
N HIS A 113 -22.25 -0.99 0.20
CA HIS A 113 -22.50 0.30 -0.44
C HIS A 113 -21.54 1.34 0.11
N CYS A 114 -20.37 1.45 -0.53
CA CYS A 114 -19.28 2.31 -0.09
C CYS A 114 -19.21 3.61 -0.88
N VAL A 115 -18.76 4.67 -0.20
CA VAL A 115 -18.49 5.96 -0.85
C VAL A 115 -17.19 5.90 -1.65
N GLN A 116 -16.23 5.09 -1.18
CA GLN A 116 -14.97 4.83 -1.87
C GLN A 116 -15.21 3.84 -3.00
N GLU A 117 -15.00 4.27 -4.25
CA GLU A 117 -15.32 3.49 -5.45
C GLU A 117 -14.50 2.20 -5.59
N ASP A 118 -13.35 2.10 -4.93
CA ASP A 118 -12.45 0.93 -4.98
C ASP A 118 -12.65 -0.08 -3.84
N ALA A 119 -13.64 0.15 -2.97
CA ALA A 119 -13.98 -0.72 -1.86
C ALA A 119 -15.24 -1.54 -2.15
N ASP A 120 -15.15 -2.85 -2.01
CA ASP A 120 -16.29 -3.76 -2.11
C ASP A 120 -17.12 -3.76 -0.82
N ARG A 121 -16.44 -3.55 0.32
CA ARG A 121 -17.06 -3.48 1.64
C ARG A 121 -16.44 -2.38 2.50
N CYS A 122 -17.24 -1.75 3.36
CA CYS A 122 -16.78 -0.68 4.24
C CYS A 122 -17.62 -0.60 5.52
N GLY A 123 -17.01 -0.06 6.56
CA GLY A 123 -17.66 0.18 7.84
C GLY A 123 -16.93 1.27 8.63
N ASN A 124 -17.62 1.82 9.61
CA ASN A 124 -17.05 2.73 10.60
C ASN A 124 -17.56 2.35 11.98
N LEU A 125 -16.77 2.63 13.01
CA LEU A 125 -17.13 2.41 14.40
C LEU A 125 -16.53 3.55 15.24
N THR A 126 -17.38 4.29 15.94
CA THR A 126 -16.94 5.12 17.07
C THR A 126 -16.57 4.20 18.23
N LEU A 127 -15.40 4.42 18.82
CA LEU A 127 -14.93 3.63 19.95
C LEU A 127 -15.62 4.10 21.24
N ASP A 128 -16.01 3.17 22.11
CA ASP A 128 -16.51 3.48 23.45
C ASP A 128 -16.03 2.40 24.44
N PRO A 129 -15.07 2.70 25.32
CA PRO A 129 -14.38 3.99 25.45
C PRO A 129 -13.48 4.29 24.24
N TYR A 130 -13.06 5.54 24.09
CA TYR A 130 -11.98 5.90 23.16
C TYR A 130 -10.70 5.14 23.52
N ALA A 131 -9.88 4.87 22.50
CA ALA A 131 -8.62 4.19 22.68
C ALA A 131 -7.65 5.05 23.52
N GLU A 132 -6.91 4.43 24.43
CA GLU A 132 -5.85 5.10 25.18
C GLU A 132 -4.75 5.63 24.24
N GLY A 133 -4.56 4.96 23.10
CA GLY A 133 -3.67 5.37 22.02
C GLY A 133 -4.06 6.66 21.30
N GLY A 134 -5.31 7.12 21.45
CA GLY A 134 -5.80 8.40 20.92
C GLY A 134 -6.90 8.29 19.86
N ALA A 135 -7.16 7.10 19.30
CA ALA A 135 -8.24 6.93 18.34
C ALA A 135 -9.61 7.07 19.02
N VAL A 136 -10.49 7.83 18.40
CA VAL A 136 -11.90 7.99 18.82
C VAL A 136 -12.85 7.21 17.91
N ALA A 137 -12.40 6.89 16.70
CA ALA A 137 -13.13 6.09 15.74
C ALA A 137 -12.17 5.32 14.82
N VAL A 138 -12.72 4.29 14.18
CA VAL A 138 -12.05 3.53 13.14
C VAL A 138 -12.92 3.47 11.90
N GLU A 139 -12.29 3.59 10.74
CA GLU A 139 -12.87 3.29 9.44
C GLU A 139 -12.17 2.10 8.81
N LEU A 140 -12.94 1.24 8.18
CA LEU A 140 -12.43 0.09 7.45
C LEU A 140 -12.98 0.12 6.04
N THR A 141 -12.11 -0.04 5.04
CA THR A 141 -12.52 -0.44 3.70
C THR A 141 -11.82 -1.74 3.32
N VAL A 142 -12.51 -2.55 2.52
CA VAL A 142 -12.07 -3.88 2.13
C VAL A 142 -12.34 -4.04 0.65
N ARG A 143 -11.33 -4.53 -0.06
CA ARG A 143 -11.43 -4.97 -1.44
C ARG A 143 -11.17 -6.46 -1.49
N ASP A 144 -12.06 -7.21 -2.13
CA ASP A 144 -11.94 -8.65 -2.28
C ASP A 144 -10.96 -8.97 -3.45
N GLU A 145 -10.12 -10.00 -3.26
CA GLU A 145 -9.19 -10.51 -4.27
C GLU A 145 -9.62 -11.91 -4.73
N ASP A 146 -9.29 -12.29 -5.96
CA ASP A 146 -9.79 -13.53 -6.61
C ASP A 146 -9.33 -14.84 -5.93
N ASP A 147 -8.32 -14.78 -5.06
CA ASP A 147 -7.74 -15.93 -4.36
C ASP A 147 -8.29 -16.14 -2.93
N GLY A 148 -9.36 -15.42 -2.58
CA GLY A 148 -9.99 -15.46 -1.26
C GLY A 148 -9.25 -14.64 -0.20
N ARG A 149 -8.22 -13.89 -0.59
CA ARG A 149 -7.65 -12.82 0.21
C ARG A 149 -8.45 -11.53 0.02
N VAL A 150 -8.17 -10.59 0.91
CA VAL A 150 -8.76 -9.26 0.91
C VAL A 150 -7.65 -8.24 1.16
N LEU A 151 -7.70 -7.13 0.44
CA LEU A 151 -6.92 -5.95 0.75
C LEU A 151 -7.72 -5.10 1.73
N VAL A 152 -7.17 -4.93 2.93
CA VAL A 152 -7.77 -4.17 4.02
C VAL A 152 -7.11 -2.80 4.09
N HIS A 153 -7.93 -1.78 4.28
CA HIS A 153 -7.49 -0.44 4.65
C HIS A 153 -8.18 -0.06 5.96
N TYR A 154 -7.40 -0.06 7.04
CA TYR A 154 -7.82 0.25 8.40
C TYR A 154 -7.31 1.62 8.80
N ARG A 155 -8.23 2.49 9.21
CA ARG A 155 -7.95 3.90 9.50
C ARG A 155 -8.48 4.31 10.87
N PRO A 156 -7.65 4.24 11.92
CA PRO A 156 -7.97 4.88 13.18
C PRO A 156 -7.64 6.38 13.13
N PHE A 157 -8.51 7.21 13.68
CA PHE A 157 -8.37 8.66 13.67
C PHE A 157 -8.93 9.32 14.94
N ASP A 158 -8.52 10.56 15.18
CA ASP A 158 -9.12 11.50 16.16
C ASP A 158 -9.96 12.59 15.44
N THR A 159 -10.66 13.45 16.18
CA THR A 159 -11.48 14.56 15.66
C THR A 159 -11.24 15.87 16.41
#